data_AF-A0A1A8GZR8-F1
#
_entry.id   AF-A0A1A8GZR8-F1
#
_cell.length_a   1.000
_cell.length_b   1.000
_cell.length_c   1.000
_cell.angle_alpha   90.00
_cell.angle_beta   90.00
_cell.angle_gamma   90.00
#
_symmetry.space_group_name_H-M   'P 1'
#
loop_
_entity.id
_entity.type
_entity.pdbx_description
1 polymer ?
#
loop_
_entity_poly.entity_id
_entity_poly.type
_entity_poly.pdbx_seq_one_letter_code
_entity_poly.pdbx_strand_id
1 'polypeptide(L)'
;RVTWEGAQVCDLAQALRDGVLLCQLLNNLLPQAVNLREINLRPQMSQFLCLKNIRTFLGVCQERFHLKKNELFEAFELFDMRDFGKVINTLSILSHSAV
;
A
#
# COMPACT_ATOMS: atom_id res chain seq x y z
N ARG A 1 -17.06 -0.95 -3.41
CA ARG A 1 -16.85 -2.40 -3.65
C ARG A 1 -16.43 -2.56 -5.11
N VAL A 2 -15.21 -3.04 -5.36
CA VAL A 2 -14.58 -3.19 -6.69
C VAL A 2 -14.73 -4.65 -7.14
N THR A 3 -15.96 -5.09 -7.41
CA THR A 3 -16.27 -6.47 -7.87
C THR A 3 -17.17 -6.43 -9.09
N TRP A 4 -16.96 -5.45 -9.97
CA TRP A 4 -17.76 -5.25 -11.18
C TRP A 4 -17.10 -6.03 -12.32
N GLU A 5 -17.89 -6.71 -13.15
CA GLU A 5 -17.41 -7.62 -14.21
C GLU A 5 -16.52 -6.95 -15.29
N GLY A 6 -16.38 -5.61 -15.26
CA GLY A 6 -15.49 -4.83 -16.12
C GLY A 6 -14.33 -4.14 -15.42
N ALA A 7 -14.10 -4.40 -14.12
CA ALA A 7 -13.03 -3.76 -13.38
C ALA A 7 -11.65 -4.17 -13.93
N GLN A 8 -10.80 -3.17 -14.17
CA GLN A 8 -9.46 -3.36 -14.70
C GLN A 8 -8.41 -3.21 -13.60
N VAL A 9 -7.20 -3.71 -13.87
CA VAL A 9 -6.04 -3.56 -12.96
C VAL A 9 -5.77 -2.09 -12.64
N CYS A 10 -6.05 -1.18 -13.58
CA CYS A 10 -5.91 0.26 -13.35
C CYS A 10 -6.85 0.80 -12.27
N ASP A 11 -8.04 0.23 -12.10
CA ASP A 11 -9.00 0.68 -11.07
C ASP A 11 -8.48 0.35 -9.68
N LEU A 12 -7.91 -0.84 -9.51
CA LEU A 12 -7.26 -1.24 -8.26
C LEU A 12 -6.03 -0.37 -7.99
N ALA A 13 -5.20 -0.15 -9.01
CA ALA A 13 -4.00 0.64 -8.85
C ALA A 13 -4.31 2.10 -8.50
N GLN A 14 -5.34 2.69 -9.10
CA GLN A 14 -5.84 4.01 -8.72
C GLN A 14 -6.35 4.06 -7.28
N ALA A 15 -7.09 3.03 -6.83
CA ALA A 15 -7.59 2.97 -5.47
C ALA A 15 -6.47 2.88 -4.41
N LEU A 16 -5.35 2.23 -4.74
CA LEU A 16 -4.19 2.10 -3.83
C LEU A 16 -3.21 3.27 -3.94
N ARG A 17 -3.29 4.07 -5.01
CA ARG A 17 -2.28 5.07 -5.40
C ARG A 17 -1.96 6.12 -4.34
N ASP A 18 -2.93 6.43 -3.47
CA ASP A 18 -2.76 7.44 -2.44
C ASP A 18 -2.16 6.90 -1.12
N GLY A 19 -1.97 5.58 -1.04
CA GLY A 19 -1.41 4.87 0.10
C GLY A 19 -2.34 4.73 1.32
N VAL A 20 -3.54 5.32 1.31
CA VAL A 20 -4.44 5.29 2.47
C VAL A 20 -4.97 3.88 2.70
N LEU A 21 -5.49 3.24 1.65
CA LEU A 21 -6.03 1.88 1.73
C LEU A 21 -4.94 0.86 2.12
N LEU A 22 -3.70 1.07 1.69
CA LEU A 22 -2.56 0.24 2.06
C LEU A 22 -2.27 0.30 3.57
N CYS A 23 -2.24 1.49 4.14
CA CYS A 23 -2.07 1.65 5.59
C CYS A 23 -3.24 1.06 6.39
N GLN A 24 -4.46 1.21 5.88
CA GLN A 24 -5.65 0.60 6.49
C GLN A 24 -5.61 -0.93 6.43
N LEU A 25 -5.11 -1.51 5.32
CA LEU A 25 -4.94 -2.95 5.17
C LEU A 25 -4.04 -3.51 6.28
N LEU A 26 -2.91 -2.86 6.59
CA LEU A 26 -2.01 -3.32 7.65
C LEU A 26 -2.70 -3.35 9.01
N ASN A 27 -3.52 -2.36 9.32
CA ASN A 27 -4.30 -2.33 10.57
C ASN A 27 -5.40 -3.40 10.64
N ASN A 28 -5.89 -3.88 9.50
CA ASN A 28 -6.82 -5.00 9.45
C ASN A 28 -6.12 -6.34 9.64
N LEU A 29 -4.84 -6.46 9.27
CA LEU A 29 -4.04 -7.68 9.46
C LEU A 29 -3.45 -7.75 10.88
N LEU A 30 -2.88 -6.65 11.36
CA LEU A 30 -2.34 -6.51 12.70
C LEU A 30 -2.92 -5.22 13.32
N PRO A 31 -3.77 -5.33 14.37
CA PRO A 31 -4.31 -4.16 15.03
C PRO A 31 -3.20 -3.19 15.47
N GLN A 32 -3.39 -1.91 15.16
CA GLN A 32 -2.46 -0.82 15.51
C GLN A 32 -1.06 -0.91 14.87
N ALA A 33 -0.89 -1.69 13.79
CA ALA A 33 0.35 -1.71 13.02
C ALA A 33 0.75 -0.34 12.47
N VAL A 34 -0.22 0.49 12.08
CA VAL A 34 -0.05 1.85 11.58
C VAL A 34 -0.84 2.82 12.44
N ASN A 35 -0.20 3.87 12.96
CA ASN A 35 -0.89 4.97 13.59
C ASN A 35 -1.61 5.82 12.53
N LEU A 36 -2.94 5.71 12.42
CA LEU A 36 -3.71 6.44 11.40
C LEU A 36 -3.65 7.97 11.58
N ARG A 37 -3.17 8.48 12.73
CA ARG A 37 -2.92 9.91 12.94
C ARG A 37 -1.66 10.41 12.23
N GLU A 38 -0.77 9.50 11.82
CA GLU A 38 0.50 9.83 11.17
C GLU A 38 0.40 9.82 9.63
N ILE A 39 -0.67 9.25 9.09
CA ILE A 39 -0.97 9.23 7.65
C ILE A 39 -1.96 10.33 7.26
N ASN A 40 -1.96 10.68 5.98
CA ASN A 40 -2.86 11.68 5.42
C ASN A 40 -4.09 10.99 4.83
N LEU A 41 -5.22 11.02 5.55
CA LEU A 41 -6.48 10.38 5.12
C LEU A 41 -7.16 11.07 3.93
N ARG A 42 -6.80 12.33 3.65
CA ARG A 42 -7.31 13.11 2.51
C ARG A 42 -6.13 13.76 1.77
N PRO A 43 -5.30 12.97 1.07
CA PRO A 43 -4.09 13.49 0.46
C PRO A 43 -4.37 14.34 -0.79
N GLN A 44 -5.61 14.37 -1.31
CA GLN A 44 -6.01 15.15 -2.49
C GLN A 44 -5.10 14.93 -3.72
N MET A 45 -4.55 13.73 -3.87
CA MET A 45 -3.54 13.39 -4.88
C MET A 45 -2.26 14.23 -4.84
N SER A 46 -1.98 14.89 -3.71
CA SER A 46 -0.70 15.55 -3.46
C SER A 46 0.42 14.51 -3.46
N GLN A 47 1.38 14.68 -4.38
CA GLN A 47 2.54 13.79 -4.49
C GLN A 47 3.26 13.59 -3.15
N PHE A 48 3.50 14.68 -2.41
CA PHE A 48 4.18 14.59 -1.12
C PHE A 48 3.40 13.76 -0.10
N LEU A 49 2.09 13.96 0.00
CA LEU A 49 1.24 13.27 0.99
C LEU A 49 1.01 11.80 0.61
N CYS A 50 0.77 11.50 -0.67
CA CYS A 50 0.64 10.14 -1.17
C CYS A 50 1.94 9.35 -0.98
N LEU A 51 3.09 9.91 -1.39
CA LEU A 51 4.38 9.25 -1.19
C LEU A 51 4.70 9.04 0.29
N LYS A 52 4.33 9.98 1.17
CA LYS A 52 4.46 9.79 2.63
C LYS A 52 3.66 8.57 3.09
N ASN A 53 2.38 8.48 2.72
CA ASN A 53 1.53 7.35 3.10
C ASN A 53 2.08 6.01 2.59
N ILE A 54 2.48 5.94 1.32
CA ILE A 54 3.04 4.73 0.71
C ILE A 54 4.33 4.32 1.44
N ARG A 55 5.22 5.27 1.74
CA ARG A 55 6.45 4.99 2.51
C ARG A 55 6.15 4.50 3.92
N THR A 56 5.12 5.03 4.58
CA THR A 56 4.67 4.52 5.88
C THR A 56 4.24 3.06 5.78
N PHE A 57 3.42 2.71 4.77
CA PHE A 57 3.06 1.31 4.52
C PHE A 57 4.28 0.40 4.35
N LEU A 58 5.24 0.80 3.51
CA LEU A 58 6.45 0.02 3.25
C LEU A 58 7.30 -0.15 4.53
N GLY A 59 7.47 0.91 5.30
CA GLY A 59 8.20 0.86 6.57
C GLY A 59 7.58 -0.12 7.56
N VAL A 60 6.26 -0.06 7.74
CA VAL A 60 5.56 -0.98 8.64
C VAL A 60 5.61 -2.42 8.14
N CYS A 61 5.56 -2.67 6.82
CA CYS A 61 5.77 -4.00 6.27
C CYS A 61 7.13 -4.59 6.65
N GLN A 62 8.18 -3.78 6.67
CA GLN A 62 9.51 -4.23 7.12
C GLN A 62 9.56 -4.45 8.64
N GLU A 63 9.06 -3.48 9.41
CA GLU A 63 9.21 -3.46 10.86
C GLU A 63 8.32 -4.47 11.58
N ARG A 64 7.08 -4.65 11.12
CA ARG A 64 6.04 -5.42 11.82
C ARG A 64 5.70 -6.74 11.14
N PHE A 65 5.88 -6.83 9.82
CA PHE A 65 5.59 -8.04 9.04
C PHE A 65 6.85 -8.71 8.50
N HIS A 66 8.04 -8.16 8.81
CA HIS A 66 9.35 -8.73 8.50
C HIS A 66 9.62 -8.97 7.00
N LEU A 67 8.96 -8.20 6.12
CA LEU A 67 9.26 -8.24 4.69
C LEU A 67 10.68 -7.69 4.42
N LYS A 68 11.40 -8.35 3.53
CA LYS A 68 12.72 -7.92 3.09
C LYS A 68 12.61 -6.78 2.09
N LYS A 69 13.64 -5.95 2.01
CA LYS A 69 13.67 -4.80 1.09
C LYS A 69 13.48 -5.18 -0.39
N ASN A 70 13.95 -6.37 -0.81
CA ASN A 70 13.77 -6.87 -2.18
C ASN A 70 12.38 -7.47 -2.46
N GLU A 71 11.55 -7.65 -1.44
CA GLU A 71 10.16 -8.11 -1.54
C GLU A 71 9.18 -6.92 -1.63
N LEU A 72 9.69 -5.71 -1.44
CA LEU A 72 8.94 -4.46 -1.46
C LEU A 72 9.09 -3.73 -2.79
N PHE A 73 8.01 -3.09 -3.23
CA PHE A 73 8.03 -2.11 -4.30
C PHE A 73 8.56 -0.75 -3.80
N GLU A 74 8.98 0.12 -4.72
CA GLU A 74 9.33 1.51 -4.41
C GLU A 74 8.11 2.43 -4.48
N ALA A 75 8.04 3.44 -3.62
CA ALA A 75 6.87 4.32 -3.55
C ALA A 75 6.46 4.96 -4.90
N PHE A 76 7.42 5.29 -5.76
CA PHE A 76 7.17 5.84 -7.09
C PHE A 76 6.68 4.79 -8.10
N GLU A 77 6.90 3.50 -7.89
CA GLU A 77 6.36 2.44 -8.76
C GLU A 77 4.84 2.38 -8.68
N LEU A 78 4.28 2.62 -7.49
CA LEU A 78 2.84 2.76 -7.28
C LEU A 78 2.34 4.16 -7.65
N PHE A 79 2.98 5.23 -7.16
CA PHE A 79 2.48 6.59 -7.34
C PHE A 79 2.49 7.03 -8.81
N ASP A 80 3.53 6.70 -9.58
CA ASP A 80 3.62 7.03 -11.01
C ASP A 80 3.11 5.89 -11.91
N MET A 81 2.55 4.82 -11.33
CA MET A 81 1.98 3.68 -12.04
C MET A 81 2.99 2.99 -13.00
N ARG A 82 4.27 2.95 -12.61
CA ARG A 82 5.36 2.45 -13.46
C ARG A 82 5.40 0.93 -13.51
N ASP A 83 5.20 0.28 -12.36
CA ASP A 83 5.22 -1.17 -12.24
C ASP A 83 4.26 -1.62 -11.13
N PHE A 84 3.00 -1.79 -11.50
CA PHE A 84 1.99 -2.28 -10.56
C PHE A 84 2.13 -3.77 -10.26
N GLY A 85 2.84 -4.53 -11.11
CA GLY A 85 3.11 -5.95 -10.89
C GLY A 85 3.90 -6.18 -9.60
N LYS A 86 4.90 -5.33 -9.32
CA LYS A 86 5.64 -5.36 -8.06
C LYS A 86 4.76 -5.08 -6.84
N VAL A 87 3.80 -4.16 -6.95
CA VAL A 87 2.85 -3.85 -5.87
C VAL A 87 2.01 -5.08 -5.54
N ILE A 88 1.47 -5.75 -6.56
CA ILE A 88 0.73 -7.00 -6.38
C ILE A 88 1.59 -8.10 -5.78
N ASN A 89 2.84 -8.23 -6.22
CA ASN A 89 3.78 -9.21 -5.66
C ASN A 89 4.05 -8.96 -4.16
N THR A 90 4.29 -7.72 -3.77
CA THR A 90 4.45 -7.35 -2.35
C THR A 90 3.20 -7.69 -1.52
N LEU A 91 2.00 -7.36 -2.03
CA LEU A 91 0.75 -7.69 -1.36
C LEU A 91 0.52 -9.20 -1.25
N SER A 92 0.94 -9.97 -2.27
CA SER A 92 0.89 -11.43 -2.25
C SER A 92 1.79 -12.00 -1.15
N ILE A 93 3.03 -11.50 -1.02
CA ILE A 93 3.96 -11.92 0.04
C ILE A 93 3.39 -11.57 1.42
N LEU A 94 2.89 -10.34 1.59
CA LEU A 94 2.23 -9.89 2.82
C LEU A 94 1.02 -10.77 3.19
N SER A 95 0.25 -11.26 2.21
CA SER A 95 -0.89 -12.15 2.50
C SER A 95 -0.47 -13.51 3.10
N HIS A 96 0.79 -13.90 2.94
CA HIS A 96 1.37 -15.11 3.50
C HIS A 96 2.27 -14.86 4.71
N SER A 97 2.52 -13.60 5.09
CA SER A 97 3.31 -13.30 6.29
C SER A 97 2.51 -13.69 7.53
N ALA A 98 3.10 -14.51 8.40
CA ALA A 98 2.54 -14.77 9.71
C ALA A 98 2.67 -13.49 10.55
N VAL A 99 1.53 -13.02 11.07
CA VAL A 99 1.44 -11.93 12.05
C VAL A 99 1.79 -12.45 13.43
#